data_AF-A0A947GCN0-F1
#
_entry.id   AF-A0A947GCN0-F1
#
_cell.length_a   1.000
_cell.length_b   1.000
_cell.length_c   1.000
_cell.angle_alpha   90.00
_cell.angle_beta   90.00
_cell.angle_gamma   90.00
#
_symmetry.space_group_name_H-M   'P 1'
#
loop_
_entity.id
_entity.type
_entity.pdbx_description
1 polymer ?
#
loop_
_entity_poly.entity_id
_entity_poly.type
_entity_poly.pdbx_seq_one_letter_code
_entity_poly.pdbx_strand_id
1 'polypeptide(L)'
;MPGLENPAKDAKLVADSLKAAGFDLVQTVSDADRSKFVAALTEFEDEADKADWAVVYYAGHGIEVDGINWLVPIDAGLKSDRSIGDEAVSLNRVLDTVQNARLMRIVILDACRDNPFAQSMKRVATRSVGTRGLARQIEPPGGTLVVYAAKGGQTAQDGAGTTNSPFATALAKTMARPAVEVRKLFGLVRDDVLALTANAQEPHVYGTLGGADYFLNRVEK
;
A
#
# COMPACT_ATOMS: atom_id res chain seq x y z
N MET A 1 -8.02 4.87 18.15
CA MET A 1 -7.52 5.33 16.84
C MET A 1 -8.63 6.16 16.17
N PRO A 2 -8.32 7.24 15.43
CA PRO A 2 -9.35 7.93 14.64
C PRO A 2 -9.99 6.96 13.63
N GLY A 3 -11.31 7.01 13.50
CA GLY A 3 -12.01 6.28 12.44
C GLY A 3 -11.66 6.85 11.06
N LEU A 4 -11.66 5.99 10.04
CA LEU A 4 -11.53 6.37 8.64
C LEU A 4 -12.78 5.89 7.91
N GLU A 5 -13.42 6.75 7.12
CA GLU A 5 -14.72 6.45 6.52
C GLU A 5 -14.58 5.78 5.13
N ASN A 6 -13.50 6.06 4.41
CA ASN A 6 -13.32 5.61 3.03
C ASN A 6 -12.51 4.31 2.79
N PRO A 7 -11.69 3.76 3.71
CA PRO A 7 -10.89 2.57 3.40
C PRO A 7 -11.69 1.39 2.84
N ALA A 8 -12.87 1.10 3.40
CA ALA A 8 -13.72 0.03 2.91
C ALA A 8 -14.28 0.32 1.49
N LYS A 9 -14.60 1.58 1.19
CA LYS A 9 -15.08 2.00 -0.14
C LYS A 9 -13.96 1.95 -1.16
N ASP A 10 -12.76 2.37 -0.78
CA ASP A 10 -11.58 2.39 -1.64
C ASP A 10 -11.10 0.97 -1.96
N ALA A 11 -11.01 0.12 -0.93
CA ALA A 11 -10.69 -1.30 -1.11
C ALA A 11 -11.71 -1.98 -2.05
N LYS A 12 -13.01 -1.68 -1.91
CA LYS A 12 -14.03 -2.19 -2.81
C LYS A 12 -13.83 -1.71 -4.26
N LEU A 13 -13.60 -0.41 -4.46
CA LEU A 13 -13.40 0.18 -5.78
C LEU A 13 -12.17 -0.44 -6.49
N VAL A 14 -11.06 -0.58 -5.77
CA VAL A 14 -9.83 -1.17 -6.31
C VAL A 14 -10.02 -2.66 -6.58
N ALA A 15 -10.70 -3.39 -5.70
CA ALA A 15 -11.02 -4.81 -5.93
C ALA A 15 -11.87 -5.01 -7.19
N ASP A 16 -12.92 -4.20 -7.38
CA ASP A 16 -13.76 -4.27 -8.57
C ASP A 16 -12.96 -3.91 -9.84
N SER A 17 -12.01 -2.97 -9.74
CA SER A 17 -11.10 -2.61 -10.84
C SER A 17 -10.11 -3.73 -11.18
N LEU A 18 -9.54 -4.42 -10.18
CA LEU A 18 -8.65 -5.57 -10.39
C LEU A 18 -9.39 -6.74 -11.04
N LYS A 19 -10.64 -7.01 -10.63
CA LYS A 19 -11.48 -8.01 -11.28
C LYS A 19 -11.72 -7.66 -12.75
N ALA A 20 -12.06 -6.40 -13.03
CA ALA A 20 -12.26 -5.92 -14.40
C ALA A 20 -10.98 -5.98 -15.26
N ALA A 21 -9.80 -5.85 -14.64
CA ALA A 21 -8.50 -6.02 -15.29
C ALA A 21 -8.18 -7.49 -15.66
N GLY A 22 -8.91 -8.46 -15.08
CA GLY A 22 -8.78 -9.89 -15.38
C GLY A 22 -7.92 -10.67 -14.39
N PHE A 23 -7.81 -10.21 -13.13
CA PHE A 23 -7.22 -10.98 -12.04
C PHE A 23 -8.13 -12.17 -11.68
N ASP A 24 -7.56 -13.37 -11.63
CA ASP A 24 -8.32 -14.61 -11.42
C ASP A 24 -8.86 -14.72 -9.98
N LEU A 25 -8.10 -14.21 -9.00
CA LEU A 25 -8.44 -14.20 -7.58
C LEU A 25 -8.36 -12.78 -7.03
N VAL A 26 -9.47 -12.27 -6.50
CA VAL A 26 -9.52 -10.98 -5.80
C VAL A 26 -10.25 -11.13 -4.48
N GLN A 27 -9.50 -11.02 -3.39
CA GLN A 27 -10.00 -11.09 -2.02
C GLN A 27 -10.05 -9.68 -1.40
N THR A 28 -11.02 -9.45 -0.51
CA THR A 28 -11.14 -8.17 0.21
C THR A 28 -11.37 -8.44 1.68
N VAL A 29 -10.59 -7.78 2.52
CA VAL A 29 -10.68 -7.89 3.97
C VAL A 29 -10.85 -6.49 4.55
N SER A 30 -12.01 -6.25 5.15
CA SER A 30 -12.31 -5.00 5.85
C SER A 30 -12.16 -5.18 7.36
N ASP A 31 -11.83 -4.08 8.04
CA ASP A 31 -11.79 -3.94 9.50
C ASP A 31 -11.06 -5.13 10.16
N ALA A 32 -9.86 -5.41 9.68
CA ALA A 32 -9.08 -6.54 10.15
C ALA A 32 -8.40 -6.22 11.49
N ASP A 33 -8.68 -7.04 12.49
CA ASP A 33 -7.77 -7.18 13.63
C ASP A 33 -6.45 -7.81 13.18
N ARG A 34 -5.44 -7.80 14.03
CA ARG A 34 -4.12 -8.30 13.66
C ARG A 34 -4.15 -9.78 13.25
N SER A 35 -4.92 -10.60 13.95
CA SER A 35 -5.01 -12.03 13.68
C SER A 35 -5.58 -12.30 12.28
N LYS A 36 -6.70 -11.66 11.97
CA LYS A 36 -7.37 -11.71 10.67
C LYS A 36 -6.50 -11.16 9.56
N PHE A 37 -5.76 -10.08 9.80
CA PHE A 37 -4.85 -9.51 8.82
C PHE A 37 -3.70 -10.48 8.48
N VAL A 38 -3.04 -11.03 9.50
CA VAL A 38 -1.95 -11.99 9.27
C VAL A 38 -2.47 -13.27 8.59
N ALA A 39 -3.64 -13.77 8.97
CA ALA A 39 -4.26 -14.93 8.34
C ALA A 39 -4.53 -14.68 6.84
N ALA A 40 -5.14 -13.53 6.50
CA ALA A 40 -5.42 -13.16 5.12
C ALA A 40 -4.14 -13.02 4.27
N LEU A 41 -3.05 -12.50 4.85
CA LEU A 41 -1.76 -12.44 4.18
C LEU A 41 -1.20 -13.84 3.90
N THR A 42 -1.28 -14.75 4.85
CA THR A 42 -0.82 -16.14 4.68
C THR A 42 -1.66 -16.88 3.62
N GLU A 43 -2.99 -16.73 3.66
CA GLU A 43 -3.87 -17.32 2.64
C GLU A 43 -3.61 -16.76 1.24
N PHE A 44 -3.27 -15.46 1.15
CA PHE A 44 -2.92 -14.84 -0.12
C PHE A 44 -1.53 -15.25 -0.62
N GLU A 45 -0.56 -15.45 0.28
CA GLU A 45 0.81 -15.92 -0.04
C GLU A 45 0.78 -17.24 -0.81
N ASP A 46 -0.04 -18.21 -0.37
CA ASP A 46 -0.21 -19.51 -1.03
C ASP A 46 -0.69 -19.38 -2.49
N GLU A 47 -1.46 -18.34 -2.81
CA GLU A 47 -1.98 -18.08 -4.16
C GLU A 47 -1.00 -17.23 -4.98
N ALA A 48 -0.35 -16.26 -4.34
CA ALA A 48 0.69 -15.43 -4.95
C ALA A 48 1.89 -16.25 -5.44
N ASP A 49 2.27 -17.31 -4.71
CA ASP A 49 3.33 -18.26 -5.06
C ASP A 49 3.12 -18.94 -6.43
N LYS A 50 1.86 -19.05 -6.87
CA LYS A 50 1.47 -19.70 -8.12
C LYS A 50 1.18 -18.70 -9.24
N ALA A 51 1.13 -17.42 -8.92
CA ALA A 51 0.65 -16.36 -9.81
C ALA A 51 1.77 -15.71 -10.63
N ASP A 52 1.41 -15.17 -11.80
CA ASP A 52 2.31 -14.30 -12.55
C ASP A 52 2.37 -12.90 -11.93
N TRP A 53 1.23 -12.42 -11.42
CA TRP A 53 1.10 -11.11 -10.79
C TRP A 53 0.49 -11.26 -9.40
N ALA A 54 1.09 -10.61 -8.41
CA ALA A 54 0.50 -10.46 -7.09
C ALA A 54 0.40 -8.97 -6.74
N VAL A 55 -0.81 -8.54 -6.34
CA VAL A 55 -1.10 -7.16 -5.98
C VAL A 55 -1.74 -7.13 -4.60
N VAL A 56 -1.15 -6.39 -3.67
CA VAL A 56 -1.77 -6.06 -2.39
C VAL A 56 -2.12 -4.58 -2.40
N TYR A 57 -3.38 -4.26 -2.11
CA TYR A 57 -3.84 -2.89 -1.84
C TYR A 57 -4.22 -2.78 -0.37
N TYR A 58 -3.64 -1.82 0.33
CA TYR A 58 -3.99 -1.50 1.71
C TYR A 58 -4.42 -0.05 1.82
N ALA A 59 -5.60 0.18 2.41
CA ALA A 59 -6.08 1.49 2.82
C ALA A 59 -6.30 1.49 4.33
N GLY A 60 -5.75 2.49 5.03
CA GLY A 60 -5.84 2.55 6.48
C GLY A 60 -4.76 3.38 7.14
N HIS A 61 -4.54 3.14 8.44
CA HIS A 61 -3.48 3.81 9.18
C HIS A 61 -2.15 3.11 8.94
N GLY A 62 -1.18 3.88 8.44
CA GLY A 62 0.21 3.48 8.35
C GLY A 62 1.06 4.34 9.29
N ILE A 63 2.14 3.77 9.81
CA ILE A 63 3.13 4.52 10.61
C ILE A 63 4.54 4.14 10.20
N GLU A 64 5.45 5.11 10.30
CA GLU A 64 6.88 4.83 10.25
C GLU A 64 7.49 4.89 11.65
N VAL A 65 8.20 3.82 12.04
CA VAL A 65 9.02 3.79 13.26
C VAL A 65 10.36 3.16 12.93
N ASP A 66 11.43 3.87 13.28
CA ASP A 66 12.82 3.49 13.03
C ASP A 66 13.12 3.11 11.56
N GLY A 67 12.48 3.83 10.63
CA GLY A 67 12.63 3.62 9.18
C GLY A 67 11.90 2.39 8.64
N ILE A 68 11.07 1.73 9.45
CA ILE A 68 10.20 0.61 9.03
C ILE A 68 8.77 1.13 8.92
N ASN A 69 8.12 0.85 7.79
CA ASN A 69 6.70 1.13 7.61
C ASN A 69 5.86 -0.01 8.19
N TRP A 70 4.84 0.34 8.97
CA TRP A 70 3.93 -0.57 9.63
C TRP A 70 2.49 -0.23 9.25
N LEU A 71 1.71 -1.26 8.95
CA LEU A 71 0.28 -1.19 8.68
C LEU A 71 -0.44 -1.53 9.98
N VAL A 72 -1.41 -0.72 10.36
CA VAL A 72 -2.04 -0.75 11.69
C VAL A 72 -3.41 -1.44 11.62
N PRO A 73 -3.58 -2.61 12.27
CA PRO A 73 -4.87 -3.28 12.44
C PRO A 73 -5.84 -2.48 13.32
N ILE A 74 -7.14 -2.80 13.28
CA ILE A 74 -8.17 -2.04 14.01
C ILE A 74 -8.09 -2.18 15.54
N ASP A 75 -7.49 -3.27 16.03
CA ASP A 75 -7.35 -3.59 17.46
C ASP A 75 -6.03 -3.08 18.07
N ALA A 76 -5.18 -2.45 17.26
CA ALA A 76 -3.89 -1.95 17.71
C ALA A 76 -4.05 -0.75 18.68
N GLY A 77 -3.43 -0.88 19.86
CA GLY A 77 -3.37 0.16 20.88
C GLY A 77 -2.13 1.04 20.81
N LEU A 78 -1.01 0.49 20.33
CA LEU A 78 0.27 1.15 20.05
C LEU A 78 0.74 2.10 21.16
N LYS A 79 0.67 1.62 22.40
CA LYS A 79 1.02 2.41 23.61
C LYS A 79 2.53 2.67 23.75
N SER A 80 3.37 1.88 23.08
CA SER A 80 4.82 2.04 23.08
C SER A 80 5.45 1.58 21.76
N ASP A 81 6.64 2.10 21.46
CA ASP A 81 7.46 1.64 20.34
C ASP A 81 7.74 0.13 20.37
N ARG A 82 7.92 -0.44 21.57
CA ARG A 82 8.17 -1.87 21.78
C ARG A 82 7.02 -2.77 21.37
N SER A 83 5.77 -2.30 21.43
CA SER A 83 4.61 -3.15 21.14
C SER A 83 4.21 -3.15 19.66
N ILE A 84 4.88 -2.36 18.82
CA ILE A 84 4.58 -2.26 17.38
C ILE A 84 4.71 -3.62 16.68
N GLY A 85 5.74 -4.40 16.98
CA GLY A 85 5.92 -5.72 16.36
C GLY A 85 4.82 -6.73 16.70
N ASP A 86 4.24 -6.59 17.89
CA ASP A 86 3.19 -7.48 18.40
C ASP A 86 1.78 -7.03 17.98
N GLU A 87 1.60 -5.75 17.68
CA GLU A 87 0.28 -5.15 17.42
C GLU A 87 0.08 -4.69 15.97
N ALA A 88 1.14 -4.43 15.21
CA ALA A 88 1.08 -4.01 13.80
C ALA A 88 1.67 -5.06 12.86
N VAL A 89 1.52 -4.84 11.55
CA VAL A 89 2.09 -5.68 10.49
C VAL A 89 3.13 -4.87 9.73
N SER A 90 4.37 -5.37 9.62
CA SER A 90 5.41 -4.66 8.88
C SER A 90 5.12 -4.71 7.37
N LEU A 91 5.48 -3.65 6.64
CA LEU A 91 5.45 -3.67 5.18
C LEU A 91 6.32 -4.80 4.61
N ASN A 92 7.42 -5.15 5.28
CA ASN A 92 8.25 -6.28 4.87
C ASN A 92 7.45 -7.60 4.87
N ARG A 93 6.61 -7.86 5.89
CA ARG A 93 5.75 -9.05 5.89
C ARG A 93 4.77 -9.06 4.71
N VAL A 94 4.27 -7.89 4.30
CA VAL A 94 3.41 -7.77 3.12
C VAL A 94 4.20 -8.00 1.83
N LEU A 95 5.42 -7.48 1.74
CA LEU A 95 6.30 -7.75 0.60
C LEU A 95 6.67 -9.22 0.49
N ASP A 96 6.90 -9.89 1.61
CA ASP A 96 7.16 -11.33 1.67
C ASP A 96 5.99 -12.12 1.06
N THR A 97 4.75 -11.69 1.30
CA THR A 97 3.55 -12.40 0.77
C THR A 97 3.39 -12.34 -0.74
N VAL A 98 4.04 -11.38 -1.42
CA VAL A 98 4.04 -11.28 -2.89
C VAL A 98 5.33 -11.78 -3.50
N GLN A 99 6.34 -12.14 -2.70
CA GLN A 99 7.72 -12.29 -3.16
C GLN A 99 7.94 -13.39 -4.21
N ASN A 100 7.07 -14.38 -4.29
CA ASN A 100 7.24 -15.51 -5.21
C ASN A 100 6.43 -15.38 -6.51
N ALA A 101 5.63 -14.31 -6.69
CA ALA A 101 4.94 -14.08 -7.95
C ALA A 101 5.94 -13.96 -9.12
N ARG A 102 5.63 -14.58 -10.27
CA ARG A 102 6.63 -14.82 -11.32
C ARG A 102 7.09 -13.58 -12.07
N LEU A 103 6.17 -12.67 -12.39
CA LEU A 103 6.43 -11.51 -13.24
C LEU A 103 6.42 -10.21 -12.47
N MET A 104 5.36 -9.94 -11.70
CA MET A 104 5.15 -8.64 -11.07
C MET A 104 4.60 -8.76 -9.65
N ARG A 105 5.13 -7.91 -8.78
CA ARG A 105 4.81 -7.84 -7.36
C ARG A 105 4.49 -6.39 -7.04
N ILE A 106 3.27 -6.09 -6.63
CA ILE A 106 2.86 -4.69 -6.41
C ILE A 106 2.23 -4.58 -5.03
N VAL A 107 2.78 -3.71 -4.19
CA VAL A 107 2.16 -3.34 -2.91
C VAL A 107 1.77 -1.88 -2.99
N ILE A 108 0.48 -1.60 -2.85
CA ILE A 108 -0.10 -0.26 -2.93
C ILE A 108 -0.59 0.13 -1.54
N LEU A 109 -0.12 1.27 -1.04
CA LEU A 109 -0.39 1.79 0.29
C LEU A 109 -1.12 3.12 0.17
N ASP A 110 -2.43 3.10 0.33
CA ASP A 110 -3.28 4.27 0.54
C ASP A 110 -3.40 4.56 2.03
N ALA A 111 -2.25 4.90 2.60
CA ALA A 111 -2.09 5.13 4.02
C ALA A 111 -1.13 6.29 4.25
N CYS A 112 -1.32 7.00 5.36
CA CYS A 112 -0.35 7.99 5.80
C CYS A 112 0.94 7.30 6.26
N ARG A 113 2.07 8.00 6.15
CA ARG A 113 3.33 7.61 6.81
C ARG A 113 3.52 8.32 8.15
N ASP A 114 2.73 9.36 8.40
CA ASP A 114 2.72 10.07 9.66
C ASP A 114 2.11 9.19 10.76
N ASN A 115 2.74 9.20 11.93
CA ASN A 115 2.33 8.36 13.05
C ASN A 115 1.26 9.08 13.90
N PRO A 116 -0.04 8.70 13.82
CA PRO A 116 -1.10 9.33 14.60
C PRO A 116 -0.99 9.01 16.10
N PHE A 117 -0.15 8.05 16.48
CA PHE A 117 0.15 7.67 17.85
C PHE A 117 1.39 8.37 18.40
N ALA A 118 2.08 9.21 17.61
CA ALA A 118 3.35 9.82 18.02
C ALA A 118 3.28 10.61 19.33
N GLN A 119 2.13 11.21 19.65
CA GLN A 119 1.92 11.98 20.87
C GLN A 119 1.58 11.13 22.10
N SER A 120 0.97 9.95 21.90
CA SER A 120 0.51 9.06 22.98
C SER A 120 1.46 7.88 23.23
N MET A 121 2.26 7.51 22.25
CA MET A 121 3.18 6.39 22.30
C MET A 121 4.41 6.74 23.14
N LYS A 122 4.67 5.94 24.18
CA LYS A 122 5.90 6.04 24.96
C LYS A 122 7.07 5.52 24.13
N ARG A 123 8.09 6.37 23.91
CA ARG A 123 9.38 5.93 23.36
C ARG A 123 10.23 5.36 24.49
N VAL A 124 10.33 4.04 24.57
CA VAL A 124 11.04 3.32 25.65
C VAL A 124 12.37 2.74 25.15
N ALA A 125 12.61 2.74 23.83
CA ALA A 125 13.92 2.43 23.28
C ALA A 125 14.86 3.65 23.36
N THR A 126 15.80 3.63 24.30
CA THR A 126 16.92 4.56 24.34
C THR A 126 17.97 4.15 23.29
N ARG A 127 18.10 4.95 22.22
CA ARG A 127 19.29 5.11 21.36
C ARG A 127 20.11 3.83 21.06
N SER A 128 19.90 3.23 19.90
CA SER A 128 21.04 2.73 19.11
C SER A 128 21.67 3.92 18.38
N VAL A 129 22.86 4.30 18.83
CA VAL A 129 23.79 5.14 18.07
C VAL A 129 24.15 4.37 16.81
N GLY A 130 23.71 4.86 15.65
CA GLY A 130 24.04 4.26 14.35
C GLY A 130 23.22 4.86 13.21
N THR A 131 23.77 5.91 12.58
CA THR A 131 23.38 6.48 11.28
C THR A 131 21.92 6.95 11.10
N ARG A 132 21.67 8.22 11.43
CA ARG A 132 20.86 9.10 10.56
C ARG A 132 21.58 9.25 9.21
N GLY A 133 21.49 8.23 8.37
CA GLY A 133 22.17 8.23 7.08
C GLY A 133 21.51 7.21 6.21
N LEU A 134 20.71 7.68 5.25
CA LEU A 134 19.86 6.92 4.36
C LEU A 134 18.65 6.33 5.12
N ALA A 135 17.47 6.95 4.97
CA ALA A 135 16.23 6.22 5.17
C ALA A 135 16.42 4.87 4.45
N ARG A 136 16.15 3.74 5.12
CA ARG A 136 16.14 2.43 4.46
C ARG A 136 15.05 2.51 3.40
N GLN A 137 15.45 2.98 2.23
CA GLN A 137 14.62 3.05 1.06
C GLN A 137 14.24 1.60 0.78
N ILE A 138 12.95 1.36 0.61
CA ILE A 138 12.50 0.05 0.21
C ILE A 138 13.11 -0.16 -1.18
N GLU A 139 14.14 -1.01 -1.23
CA GLU A 139 14.74 -1.52 -2.45
C GLU A 139 14.21 -2.94 -2.62
N PRO A 140 12.98 -3.08 -3.14
CA PRO A 140 12.40 -4.39 -3.28
C PRO A 140 13.11 -5.12 -4.45
N PRO A 141 13.07 -6.46 -4.48
CA PRO A 141 13.68 -7.25 -5.56
C PRO A 141 13.15 -6.83 -6.94
N GLY A 142 13.94 -7.06 -7.99
CA GLY A 142 13.53 -6.72 -9.37
C GLY A 142 12.15 -7.28 -9.72
N GLY A 143 11.32 -6.45 -10.37
CA GLY A 143 9.92 -6.80 -10.66
C GLY A 143 8.95 -6.52 -9.49
N THR A 144 9.40 -5.78 -8.48
CA THR A 144 8.55 -5.34 -7.36
C THR A 144 8.38 -3.83 -7.35
N LEU A 145 7.15 -3.37 -7.13
CA LEU A 145 6.81 -1.97 -6.93
C LEU A 145 6.12 -1.78 -5.58
N VAL A 146 6.52 -0.74 -4.86
CA VAL A 146 5.77 -0.21 -3.72
C VAL A 146 5.24 1.16 -4.08
N VAL A 147 3.92 1.32 -4.07
CA VAL A 147 3.24 2.54 -4.49
C VAL A 147 2.57 3.16 -3.29
N TYR A 148 2.98 4.38 -2.94
CA TYR A 148 2.37 5.17 -1.88
C TYR A 148 1.41 6.19 -2.48
N ALA A 149 0.24 6.33 -1.87
CA ALA A 149 -0.72 7.37 -2.23
C ALA A 149 -0.21 8.79 -1.94
N ALA A 150 0.73 8.94 -1.01
CA ALA A 150 1.40 10.19 -0.69
C ALA A 150 2.89 9.97 -0.41
N LYS A 151 3.76 10.87 -0.86
CA LYS A 151 5.20 10.82 -0.54
C LYS A 151 5.46 11.02 0.95
N GLY A 152 6.67 10.69 1.39
CA GLY A 152 7.08 10.88 2.79
C GLY A 152 6.88 12.33 3.25
N GLY A 153 6.28 12.51 4.43
CA GLY A 153 5.96 13.82 5.00
C GLY A 153 4.68 14.47 4.44
N GLN A 154 3.89 13.75 3.63
CA GLN A 154 2.54 14.13 3.23
C GLN A 154 1.50 13.13 3.74
N THR A 155 0.29 13.65 3.97
CA THR A 155 -0.89 12.89 4.37
C THR A 155 -1.66 12.46 3.12
N ALA A 156 -2.04 11.18 3.05
CA ALA A 156 -2.97 10.71 2.03
C ALA A 156 -4.38 11.20 2.41
N GLN A 157 -5.05 11.89 1.48
CA GLN A 157 -6.39 12.44 1.72
C GLN A 157 -7.42 11.33 1.63
N ASP A 158 -8.20 11.15 2.70
CA ASP A 158 -9.32 10.18 2.71
C ASP A 158 -10.44 10.63 1.75
N GLY A 159 -10.55 11.93 1.46
CA GLY A 159 -11.67 12.51 0.71
C GLY A 159 -12.75 13.08 1.64
N ALA A 160 -13.89 13.47 1.08
CA ALA A 160 -14.97 14.12 1.84
C ALA A 160 -15.98 13.13 2.49
N GLY A 161 -15.60 11.86 2.68
CA GLY A 161 -16.44 10.82 3.30
C GLY A 161 -17.61 10.33 2.43
N THR A 162 -18.09 11.12 1.47
CA THR A 162 -19.18 10.75 0.54
C THR A 162 -18.67 10.07 -0.74
N THR A 163 -17.38 10.17 -1.02
CA THR A 163 -16.73 9.68 -2.24
C THR A 163 -15.43 8.97 -1.88
N ASN A 164 -14.97 8.08 -2.76
CA ASN A 164 -13.65 7.44 -2.67
C ASN A 164 -12.51 8.45 -2.52
N SER A 165 -11.37 8.00 -1.99
CA SER A 165 -10.16 8.82 -1.90
C SER A 165 -9.70 9.30 -3.29
N PRO A 166 -9.00 10.45 -3.40
CA PRO A 166 -8.44 10.89 -4.67
C PRO A 166 -7.52 9.84 -5.32
N PHE A 167 -6.75 9.12 -4.51
CA PHE A 167 -5.83 8.09 -4.98
C PHE A 167 -6.58 6.87 -5.53
N ALA A 168 -7.51 6.29 -4.77
CA ALA A 168 -8.31 5.16 -5.22
C ALA A 168 -9.12 5.51 -6.48
N THR A 169 -9.68 6.72 -6.54
CA THR A 169 -10.41 7.24 -7.70
C THR A 169 -9.52 7.31 -8.95
N ALA A 170 -8.32 7.90 -8.82
CA ALA A 170 -7.36 8.01 -9.92
C ALA A 170 -6.83 6.64 -10.38
N LEU A 171 -6.56 5.75 -9.43
CA LEU A 171 -6.10 4.39 -9.71
C LEU A 171 -7.14 3.61 -10.50
N ALA A 172 -8.39 3.55 -10.02
CA ALA A 172 -9.48 2.85 -10.70
C ALA A 172 -9.74 3.41 -12.11
N LYS A 173 -9.79 4.75 -12.25
CA LYS A 173 -9.95 5.42 -13.55
C LYS A 173 -8.83 5.05 -14.53
N THR A 174 -7.60 4.89 -14.05
CA THR A 174 -6.45 4.59 -14.92
C THR A 174 -6.39 3.11 -15.26
N MET A 175 -6.71 2.21 -14.31
CA MET A 175 -6.82 0.78 -14.56
C MET A 175 -7.90 0.43 -15.59
N ALA A 176 -8.97 1.21 -15.68
CA ALA A 176 -9.99 1.03 -16.71
C ALA A 176 -9.49 1.29 -18.14
N ARG A 177 -8.32 1.91 -18.31
CA ARG A 177 -7.75 2.20 -19.64
C ARG A 177 -7.02 0.95 -20.17
N PRO A 178 -7.34 0.48 -21.39
CA PRO A 178 -6.65 -0.66 -21.97
C PRO A 178 -5.19 -0.32 -22.32
N ALA A 179 -4.32 -1.33 -22.26
CA ALA A 179 -2.94 -1.28 -22.76
C ALA A 179 -2.08 -0.11 -22.22
N VAL A 180 -2.26 0.28 -20.94
CA VAL A 180 -1.37 1.22 -20.27
C VAL A 180 -0.27 0.44 -19.55
N GLU A 181 0.99 0.66 -19.94
CA GLU A 181 2.15 0.07 -19.27
C GLU A 181 2.23 0.55 -17.81
N VAL A 182 2.66 -0.32 -16.90
CA VAL A 182 2.59 -0.11 -15.43
C VAL A 182 3.30 1.16 -14.95
N ARG A 183 4.50 1.48 -15.45
CA ARG A 183 5.20 2.71 -15.06
C ARG A 183 4.41 3.94 -15.51
N LYS A 184 3.90 3.92 -16.75
CA LYS A 184 3.02 4.98 -17.24
C LYS A 184 1.71 5.07 -16.46
N LEU A 185 1.13 3.93 -16.07
CA LEU A 185 -0.08 3.87 -15.27
C LEU A 185 0.10 4.62 -13.95
N PHE A 186 1.16 4.33 -13.19
CA PHE A 186 1.39 5.03 -11.93
C PHE A 186 1.82 6.50 -12.12
N GLY A 187 2.47 6.83 -13.24
CA GLY A 187 2.69 8.23 -13.63
C GLY A 187 1.38 9.00 -13.86
N LEU A 188 0.43 8.41 -14.59
CA LEU A 188 -0.89 8.99 -14.82
C LEU A 188 -1.70 9.12 -13.53
N VAL A 189 -1.61 8.12 -12.64
CA VAL A 189 -2.23 8.20 -11.30
C VAL A 189 -1.65 9.37 -10.51
N ARG A 190 -0.33 9.56 -10.52
CA ARG A 190 0.32 10.70 -9.87
C ARG A 190 -0.20 12.03 -10.40
N ASP A 191 -0.29 12.19 -11.72
CA ASP A 191 -0.76 13.42 -12.35
C ASP A 191 -2.23 13.72 -12.01
N ASP A 192 -3.10 12.70 -12.05
CA ASP A 192 -4.51 12.84 -11.68
C ASP A 192 -4.67 13.21 -10.19
N VAL A 193 -3.90 12.61 -9.28
CA VAL A 193 -3.97 12.94 -7.83
C VAL A 193 -3.46 14.35 -7.54
N LEU A 194 -2.38 14.79 -8.20
CA LEU A 194 -1.89 16.17 -8.07
C LEU A 194 -2.97 17.17 -8.50
N ALA A 195 -3.67 16.88 -9.61
CA ALA A 195 -4.77 17.73 -10.09
C ALA A 195 -5.96 17.74 -9.12
N LEU A 196 -6.40 16.57 -8.63
CA LEU A 196 -7.54 16.43 -7.71
C LEU A 196 -7.31 17.08 -6.35
N THR A 197 -6.05 17.13 -5.90
CA THR A 197 -5.68 17.64 -4.57
C THR A 197 -5.03 19.01 -4.59
N ALA A 198 -5.02 19.69 -5.74
CA ALA A 198 -4.34 20.97 -5.93
C ALA A 198 -2.86 20.94 -5.46
N ASN A 199 -2.15 19.86 -5.78
CA ASN A 199 -0.77 19.55 -5.38
C ASN A 199 -0.54 19.31 -3.88
N ALA A 200 -1.60 19.12 -3.08
CA ALA A 200 -1.46 18.81 -1.66
C ALA A 200 -0.98 17.37 -1.40
N GLN A 201 -1.26 16.45 -2.32
CA GLN A 201 -0.88 15.04 -2.24
C GLN A 201 -0.16 14.61 -3.51
N GLU A 202 1.02 14.01 -3.35
CA GLU A 202 1.82 13.48 -4.45
C GLU A 202 2.10 11.98 -4.26
N PRO A 203 1.53 11.09 -5.08
CA PRO A 203 1.86 9.67 -5.06
C PRO A 203 3.32 9.41 -5.41
N HIS A 204 3.90 8.35 -4.83
CA HIS A 204 5.30 7.99 -5.06
C HIS A 204 5.46 6.48 -5.25
N VAL A 205 6.25 6.08 -6.26
CA VAL A 205 6.59 4.68 -6.55
C VAL A 205 8.03 4.40 -6.12
N TYR A 206 8.26 3.28 -5.45
CA TYR A 206 9.58 2.73 -5.12
C TYR A 206 9.75 1.36 -5.79
N GLY A 207 10.99 1.01 -6.09
CA GLY A 207 11.33 -0.22 -6.82
C GLY A 207 11.74 0.05 -8.26
N THR A 208 12.32 -0.98 -8.87
CA THR A 208 12.83 -0.92 -10.25
C THR A 208 12.25 -2.08 -11.05
N LEU A 209 11.87 -1.78 -12.29
CA LEU A 209 11.48 -2.77 -13.29
C LEU A 209 12.57 -2.87 -14.34
N GLY A 210 12.69 -4.06 -14.94
CA GLY A 210 13.53 -4.26 -16.12
C GLY A 210 13.02 -3.50 -17.35
N GLY A 211 13.62 -3.80 -18.50
CA GLY A 211 13.24 -3.18 -19.79
C GLY A 211 11.95 -3.72 -20.40
N ALA A 212 11.35 -4.78 -19.84
CA ALA A 212 10.10 -5.33 -20.34
C ALA A 212 8.90 -4.42 -20.01
N ASP A 213 7.90 -4.47 -20.88
CA ASP A 213 6.62 -3.79 -20.66
C ASP A 213 5.65 -4.73 -19.93
N TYR A 214 5.00 -4.18 -18.90
CA TYR A 214 4.04 -4.90 -18.07
C TYR A 214 2.71 -4.15 -18.13
N PHE A 215 1.61 -4.88 -18.30
CA PHE A 215 0.26 -4.33 -18.41
C PHE A 215 -0.66 -5.02 -17.40
N LEU A 216 -1.40 -4.23 -16.60
CA LEU A 216 -2.34 -4.76 -15.61
C LEU A 216 -3.53 -5.46 -16.27
N ASN A 217 -4.02 -4.91 -17.39
CA ASN A 217 -5.13 -5.48 -18.13
C ASN A 217 -4.60 -6.46 -19.17
N ARG A 218 -5.32 -7.56 -19.38
CA ARG A 218 -5.08 -8.43 -20.53
C ARG A 218 -5.23 -7.60 -21.81
N VAL A 219 -4.13 -7.42 -22.52
CA VAL A 219 -4.16 -6.83 -23.87
C VAL A 219 -4.69 -7.95 -24.76
N GLU A 220 -5.93 -7.82 -25.24
CA GLU A 220 -6.42 -8.71 -26.30
C GLU A 220 -5.46 -8.60 -27.49
N LYS A 221 -4.99 -9.75 -27.97
CA LYS A 221 -4.14 -9.86 -29.16
C LYS A 221 -4.93 -9.57 -30.43
#